data_AF-A0A383EHU1-F1
#
_entry.id   AF-A0A383EHU1-F1
#
_cell.length_a   1.000
_cell.length_b   1.000
_cell.length_c   1.000
_cell.angle_alpha   90.00
_cell.angle_beta   90.00
_cell.angle_gamma   90.00
#
_symmetry.space_group_name_H-M   'P 1'
#
loop_
_entity.id
_entity.type
_entity.pdbx_description
1 polymer ?
#
loop_
_entity_poly.entity_id
_entity_poly.type
_entity_poly.pdbx_seq_one_letter_code
_entity_poly.pdbx_strand_id
1 'polypeptide(L)' 'MAIFSKPQYSTVKARSRDSIPKGMWTKCPGSGEMVYVKDLKKNLMVVPASGYHFPLHAPDRVESLLDK' A
#
# COMPACT_ATOMS: atom_id res chain seq x y z
N MET A 1 -1.97 35.14 46.30
CA MET A 1 -1.96 33.69 46.05
C MET A 1 -2.94 33.38 44.94
N ALA A 2 -2.47 33.00 43.75
CA ALA A 2 -3.34 32.65 42.61
C ALA A 2 -3.54 31.12 42.60
N ILE A 3 -4.67 30.67 43.15
CA ILE A 3 -5.00 29.25 43.40
C ILE A 3 -5.67 28.59 42.18
N PHE A 4 -5.77 29.30 41.05
CA PHE A 4 -6.47 28.86 39.84
C PHE A 4 -5.64 29.10 38.56
N SER A 5 -4.35 28.75 38.61
CA SER A 5 -3.52 28.66 37.41
C SER A 5 -3.88 27.39 36.64
N LYS A 6 -4.29 27.53 35.37
CA LYS A 6 -4.59 26.39 34.50
C LYS A 6 -3.28 25.73 34.06
N PRO A 7 -3.13 24.39 34.17
CA PRO A 7 -1.93 23.71 33.71
C PRO A 7 -1.75 23.88 32.20
N GLN A 8 -0.57 24.33 31.77
CA GLN A 8 -0.21 24.34 30.36
C GLN A 8 0.21 22.92 29.94
N TYR A 9 -0.61 22.29 29.11
CA TYR A 9 -0.28 21.02 28.48
C TYR A 9 0.47 21.28 27.17
N SER A 10 1.68 20.73 27.03
CA SER A 10 2.37 20.72 25.76
C SER A 10 1.63 19.78 24.80
N THR A 11 1.19 20.32 23.66
CA THR A 11 0.58 19.50 22.62
C THR A 11 1.66 18.60 22.04
N VAL A 12 1.67 17.32 22.42
CA VAL A 12 2.55 16.33 21.81
C VAL A 12 2.13 16.20 20.35
N LYS A 13 2.90 16.83 19.44
CA LYS A 13 2.77 16.58 18.01
C LYS A 13 3.18 15.12 17.77
N ALA A 14 2.18 14.25 17.64
CA ALA A 14 2.38 12.90 17.17
C ALA A 14 3.09 12.99 15.81
N ARG A 15 4.31 12.44 15.71
CA ARG A 15 5.01 12.34 14.43
C ARG A 15 4.12 11.50 13.52
N SER A 16 3.65 12.11 12.44
CA SER A 16 2.90 11.42 11.41
C SER A 16 3.72 10.22 10.93
N ARG A 17 3.06 9.07 10.78
CA ARG A 17 3.63 7.83 10.22
C ARG A 17 3.87 7.97 8.71
N ASP A 18 4.45 9.09 8.28
CA ASP A 18 4.70 9.44 6.88
C ASP A 18 5.84 8.63 6.26
N SER A 19 6.46 7.73 7.02
CA SER A 19 7.57 6.88 6.59
C SER A 19 7.16 5.56 5.94
N ILE A 20 5.86 5.24 5.84
CA ILE A 20 5.41 4.08 5.07
C ILE A 20 5.23 4.52 3.61
N PRO A 21 6.03 3.98 2.67
CA PRO A 21 5.88 4.30 1.26
C PRO A 21 4.48 3.90 0.79
N LYS A 22 3.68 4.89 0.40
CA LYS A 22 2.36 4.67 -0.21
C LYS A 22 2.55 3.82 -1.47
N GLY A 23 1.74 2.77 -1.63
CA GLY A 23 1.77 1.92 -2.85
C GLY A 23 2.62 0.65 -2.78
N MET A 24 3.12 0.27 -1.60
CA MET A 24 3.83 -1.00 -1.42
C MET A 24 2.88 -2.22 -1.30
N TRP A 25 1.66 -1.98 -0.84
CA TRP A 25 0.63 -2.99 -0.60
C TRP A 25 -0.65 -2.63 -1.34
N THR A 26 -1.28 -3.63 -1.95
CA THR A 26 -2.57 -3.51 -2.65
C THR A 26 -3.52 -4.57 -2.13
N LYS A 27 -4.77 -4.19 -1.90
CA LYS A 27 -5.83 -5.13 -1.50
C LYS A 27 -6.37 -5.87 -2.71
N CYS A 28 -6.47 -7.19 -2.63
CA CYS A 28 -7.13 -8.01 -3.65
C CYS A 28 -8.66 -7.79 -3.58
N PRO A 29 -9.35 -7.45 -4.69
CA PRO A 29 -10.81 -7.32 -4.69
C PRO A 29 -11.54 -8.67 -4.56
N GLY A 30 -10.93 -9.78 -4.99
CA GLY A 30 -11.48 -11.13 -4.85
C GLY A 30 -11.39 -11.71 -3.43
N SER A 31 -10.18 -11.86 -2.89
CA SER A 31 -9.96 -12.45 -1.55
C SER A 31 -9.94 -11.46 -0.39
N GLY A 32 -9.81 -10.15 -0.66
CA GLY A 32 -9.66 -9.13 0.38
C GLY A 32 -8.28 -9.10 1.05
N GLU A 33 -7.35 -9.98 0.63
CA GLU A 33 -6.00 -10.07 1.20
C GLU A 33 -5.11 -8.90 0.78
N MET A 34 -4.16 -8.57 1.65
CA MET A 34 -3.12 -7.57 1.41
C MET A 34 -1.96 -8.20 0.65
N VAL A 35 -1.79 -7.81 -0.61
CA VAL A 35 -0.75 -8.35 -1.50
C VAL A 35 0.35 -7.32 -1.69
N TYR A 36 1.60 -7.79 -1.71
CA TYR A 36 2.77 -6.94 -1.99
C TYR A 36 2.86 -6.61 -3.48
N VAL A 37 2.94 -5.32 -3.83
CA VAL A 37 2.86 -4.86 -5.22
C VAL A 37 4.01 -5.38 -6.09
N LYS A 38 5.22 -5.54 -5.53
CA LYS A 38 6.35 -6.05 -6.32
C LYS A 38 6.16 -7.52 -6.68
N ASP A 39 5.59 -8.32 -5.79
CA ASP A 39 5.36 -9.74 -6.05
C ASP A 39 4.18 -9.92 -7.00
N LEU A 40 3.18 -9.05 -6.91
CA LEU A 40 2.10 -8.96 -7.90
C LEU A 40 2.64 -8.66 -9.30
N LYS A 41 3.57 -7.71 -9.44
CA LYS A 41 4.18 -7.37 -10.74
C LYS A 41 5.03 -8.50 -11.31
N LYS A 42 5.78 -9.23 -10.48
CA LYS A 42 6.54 -10.42 -10.91
C LYS A 42 5.64 -11.52 -11.46
N ASN A 43 4.44 -11.67 -10.90
CA ASN A 43 3.44 -12.65 -11.32
C ASN A 43 2.47 -12.11 -12.39
N LEU A 44 2.89 -11.14 -13.21
CA LEU A 44 2.07 -10.59 -14.30
C LEU A 44 0.69 -10.10 -13.87
N MET A 45 0.61 -9.45 -12.71
CA MET A 45 -0.62 -8.93 -12.12
C MET A 45 -1.63 -10.01 -11.69
N VAL A 46 -1.15 -11.21 -11.33
CA VAL A 46 -1.96 -12.31 -10.80
C VAL A 46 -1.70 -12.50 -9.31
N VAL A 47 -2.76 -12.58 -8.51
CA VAL A 47 -2.66 -12.85 -7.07
C VAL A 47 -2.42 -14.34 -6.83
N PRO A 48 -1.36 -14.73 -6.10
CA PRO A 48 -1.05 -16.15 -5.86
C PRO A 48 -2.11 -16.89 -5.04
N ALA A 49 -2.70 -16.22 -4.06
CA ALA A 49 -3.63 -16.83 -3.12
C ALA A 49 -5.03 -17.03 -3.71
N SER A 50 -5.48 -16.12 -4.58
CA SER A 50 -6.86 -16.10 -5.10
C SER A 50 -6.97 -16.36 -6.60
N GLY A 51 -5.86 -16.32 -7.34
CA GLY A 51 -5.87 -16.38 -8.80
C GLY A 51 -6.52 -15.17 -9.47
N TYR A 52 -6.82 -14.10 -8.73
CA TYR A 52 -7.43 -12.90 -9.30
C TYR A 52 -6.46 -12.18 -10.24
N HIS A 53 -6.93 -11.88 -11.45
CA HIS A 53 -6.20 -11.12 -12.46
C HIS A 53 -6.50 -9.62 -12.31
N PHE A 54 -5.49 -8.84 -11.97
CA PHE A 54 -5.58 -7.39 -12.05
C PHE A 54 -5.44 -6.89 -13.50
N PRO A 55 -5.99 -5.71 -13.81
CA PRO A 55 -5.75 -5.06 -15.09
C PRO A 55 -4.24 -4.85 -15.31
N LEU A 56 -3.73 -5.33 -16.44
CA LEU A 56 -2.37 -5.08 -16.89
C LEU A 56 -2.40 -4.08 -18.04
N HIS A 57 -1.47 -3.14 -18.06
CA HIS A 57 -1.38 -2.15 -19.12
C HIS A 57 -0.99 -2.84 -20.46
N ALA A 58 -1.48 -2.30 -21.58
CA ALA A 58 -1.26 -2.88 -22.91
C ALA A 58 0.23 -3.13 -23.26
N PRO A 59 1.17 -2.17 -23.11
CA PRO A 59 2.60 -2.41 -23.37
C PRO A 59 3.18 -3.51 -22.48
N ASP A 60 2.91 -3.50 -21.17
CA ASP A 60 3.38 -4.52 -20.24
C ASP A 60 2.92 -5.92 -20.64
N ARG A 61 1.70 -6.04 -21.20
CA ARG A 61 1.18 -7.32 -21.72
C ARG A 61 1.94 -7.76 -22.97
N VAL A 62 2.20 -6.84 -23.90
CA VAL A 62 2.95 -7.14 -25.12
C VAL A 62 4.36 -7.59 -24.78
N GLU A 63 5.06 -6.89 -23.89
CA GLU A 63 6.39 -7.27 -23.40
C GLU A 63 6.42 -8.65 -22.74
N SER A 64 5.34 -9.05 -22.05
CA SER A 64 5.28 -10.38 -21.41
C SER A 64 5.08 -11.54 -22.39
N LEU A 65 4.60 -11.27 -23.60
CA LEU A 65 4.27 -12.28 -24.60
C LEU A 65 5.35 -12.43 -25.68
N LEU A 66 6.16 -11.38 -25.89
CA LEU A 66 7.22 -11.40 -26.88
C LEU A 66 8.49 -12.00 -26.26
N ASP A 67 9.09 -12.94 -26.97
CA ASP A 67 10.45 -13.36 -26.70
C ASP A 67 11.40 -12.17 -26.97
N LYS A 68 12.48 -12.14 -26.20
CA LYS A 68 13.43 -11.02 -26.18
C LYS A 68 14.29 -10.95 -27.44
#